data_AF-A0A7C0V5J4-F1
#
_entry.id   AF-A0A7C0V5J4-F1
#
_cell.length_a   1.000
_cell.length_b   1.000
_cell.length_c   1.000
_cell.angle_alpha   90.00
_cell.angle_beta   90.00
_cell.angle_gamma   90.00
#
_symmetry.space_group_name_H-M   'P 1'
#
loop_
_entity.id
_entity.type
_entity.pdbx_description
1 polymer ?
#
loop_
_entity_poly.entity_id
_entity_poly.type
_entity_poly.pdbx_seq_one_letter_code
_entity_poly.pdbx_strand_id
1 'polypeptide(L)'
;MMNMQSIFRPGTGRSRVVAAMLITLFALTMVWAPATRAITVQEEDELAREFMKVVLRHYNIVRDPLVADYLDRIGRRLLKTLPPQPFEYHFYMLEDPSYNAFATPAGHIFINSGLVAALTTEDQLAGIIGHEIAHVVCRHISQKIERSKKISAVTLAGAVAGILLGSAGAGEAAGALTMGSLAAGQSLSLSYSRDDERQADQLGLKNLSKAGYRGEGLLEGLRTIRSRQWYGTEQIPTYLLTHPGIEERMAYIDNWIHHEPQPPPRPVDPQFERFHTWVSAMYVDPALAEQRYANAVAKNPEDPMAHYGYALALNRNGNAGQALAHLRQALAKRPLEPYFLKDLGRIYFETGRYEEALRVLQGVVASGAAPPEALFYLGRTQFEMGREQEAVRNFDVVVARHPDYVEARYFLGQSLGRVGRLPEAHYHIGLYHWALRDQKNARFHLERALEGIDSDMRREQIRGILKQISGPKPDGKETKSKAAPLPDGFNSDAWKRR
;
A
#
# COMPACT_ATOMS: atom_id res chain seq x y z
N MET A 1 11.22 70.21 11.50
CA MET A 1 12.46 70.13 12.29
C MET A 1 12.10 69.85 13.74
N MET A 2 12.19 68.60 14.19
CA MET A 2 12.17 68.20 15.60
C MET A 2 13.33 67.24 15.82
N ASN A 3 14.10 67.55 16.86
CA ASN A 3 15.49 67.17 17.04
C ASN A 3 15.59 65.77 17.69
N MET A 4 16.16 64.79 17.00
CA MET A 4 16.23 63.37 17.41
C MET A 4 17.54 63.05 18.14
N GLN A 5 17.87 63.81 19.20
CA GLN A 5 19.13 63.67 19.95
C GLN A 5 18.96 63.57 21.49
N SER A 6 17.98 62.80 21.99
CA SER A 6 17.86 62.65 23.46
C SER A 6 17.58 61.24 24.02
N ILE A 7 17.79 60.16 23.26
CA ILE A 7 17.48 58.78 23.74
C ILE A 7 18.72 58.03 24.30
N PHE A 8 19.92 58.62 24.29
CA PHE A 8 21.08 58.01 24.95
C PHE A 8 21.65 58.91 26.05
N ARG A 9 20.96 58.99 27.19
CA ARG A 9 21.61 59.39 28.44
C ARG A 9 22.41 58.19 28.98
N PRO A 10 23.70 58.35 29.33
CA PRO A 10 24.48 57.26 29.89
C PRO A 10 23.89 56.89 31.26
N GLY A 11 23.26 55.72 31.32
CA GLY A 11 22.70 55.22 32.57
C GLY A 11 23.78 55.05 33.64
N THR A 12 23.41 55.34 34.89
CA THR A 12 24.26 55.14 36.09
C THR A 12 24.88 53.74 36.12
N GLY A 13 26.04 53.56 36.75
CA GLY A 13 26.81 52.30 36.73
C GLY A 13 25.99 51.02 37.00
N ARG A 14 24.91 51.11 37.79
CA ARG A 14 23.94 50.01 38.00
C ARG A 14 23.24 49.53 36.72
N SER A 15 22.83 50.43 35.83
CA SER A 15 22.15 50.08 34.57
C SER A 15 23.07 49.37 33.57
N ARG A 16 24.37 49.70 33.57
CA ARG A 16 25.39 49.01 32.78
C ARG A 16 25.65 47.59 33.31
N VAL A 17 25.64 47.40 34.63
CA VAL A 17 25.79 46.08 35.26
C VAL A 17 24.57 45.18 34.96
N VAL A 18 23.36 45.72 35.01
CA VAL A 18 22.13 44.96 34.68
C VAL A 18 22.10 44.58 33.19
N ALA A 19 22.46 45.51 32.29
CA ALA A 19 22.55 45.21 30.86
C ALA A 19 23.63 44.15 30.58
N ALA A 20 24.80 44.26 31.22
CA ALA A 20 25.84 43.25 31.12
C ALA A 20 25.35 41.89 31.61
N MET A 21 24.70 41.82 32.78
CA MET A 21 24.15 40.55 33.31
C MET A 21 23.10 39.93 32.38
N LEU A 22 22.21 40.72 31.76
CA LEU A 22 21.23 40.22 30.79
C LEU A 22 21.89 39.71 29.51
N ILE A 23 22.92 40.39 29.01
CA ILE A 23 23.71 39.95 27.86
C ILE A 23 24.47 38.66 28.20
N THR A 24 25.06 38.55 29.38
CA THR A 24 25.78 37.34 29.82
C THR A 24 24.81 36.18 30.03
N LEU A 25 23.61 36.43 30.57
CA LEU A 25 22.57 35.41 30.74
C LEU A 25 22.05 34.93 29.38
N PHE A 26 21.82 35.86 28.44
CA PHE A 26 21.44 35.54 27.06
C PHE A 26 22.55 34.76 26.33
N ALA A 27 23.81 35.16 26.48
CA ALA A 27 24.96 34.46 25.94
C ALA A 27 25.12 33.05 26.55
N LEU A 28 24.91 32.89 27.87
CA LEU A 28 24.91 31.58 28.52
C LEU A 28 23.82 30.67 27.95
N THR A 29 22.62 31.20 27.67
CA THR A 29 21.55 30.42 27.05
C THR A 29 21.85 30.01 25.61
N MET A 30 22.67 30.77 24.87
CA MET A 30 23.13 30.36 23.54
C MET A 30 24.27 29.32 23.58
N VAL A 31 25.16 29.39 24.58
CA VAL A 31 26.26 28.41 24.77
C VAL A 31 25.75 27.07 25.31
N TRP A 32 24.62 27.08 26.01
CA TRP A 32 23.95 25.90 26.57
C TRP A 32 22.65 25.56 25.82
N ALA A 33 22.60 25.77 24.50
CA ALA A 33 21.56 25.11 23.70
C ALA A 33 21.84 23.60 23.76
N PRO A 34 20.99 22.76 24.39
CA PRO A 34 21.20 21.33 24.39
C PRO A 34 21.23 20.87 22.94
N ALA A 35 22.29 20.16 22.54
CA ALA A 35 22.38 19.59 21.21
C ALA A 35 21.09 18.78 20.94
N THR A 36 20.22 19.30 20.08
CA THR A 36 19.04 18.58 19.60
C THR A 36 19.56 17.49 18.67
N ARG A 37 19.67 16.28 19.20
CA ARG A 37 20.02 15.11 18.41
C ARG A 37 18.82 14.73 17.54
N ALA A 38 18.94 15.01 16.26
CA ALA A 38 18.00 14.54 15.25
C ALA A 38 18.05 13.01 15.16
N ILE A 39 16.89 12.39 14.93
CA ILE A 39 16.78 10.96 14.72
C ILE A 39 17.62 10.57 13.49
N THR A 40 18.52 9.62 13.67
CA THR A 40 19.40 9.09 12.62
C THR A 40 18.61 8.27 11.59
N VAL A 41 19.21 8.02 10.42
CA VAL A 41 18.60 7.16 9.38
C VAL A 41 18.37 5.74 9.91
N GLN A 42 19.32 5.20 10.69
CA GLN A 42 19.19 3.87 11.27
C GLN A 42 18.04 3.80 12.29
N GLU A 43 17.93 4.80 13.18
CA GLU A 43 16.81 4.85 14.13
C GLU A 43 15.48 4.98 13.40
N GLU A 44 15.43 5.74 12.29
CA GLU A 44 14.23 5.87 11.47
C GLU A 44 13.79 4.56 10.80
N ASP A 45 14.76 3.75 10.37
CA ASP A 45 14.53 2.40 9.84
C ASP A 45 14.06 1.41 10.94
N GLU A 46 14.60 1.54 12.16
CA GLU A 46 14.09 0.82 13.34
C GLU A 46 12.64 1.21 13.68
N LEU A 47 12.35 2.51 13.64
CA LEU A 47 11.02 3.07 13.79
C LEU A 47 10.05 2.49 12.75
N ALA A 48 10.44 2.48 11.47
CA ALA A 48 9.64 1.93 10.40
C ALA A 48 9.27 0.45 10.64
N ARG A 49 10.22 -0.36 11.15
CA ARG A 49 9.94 -1.76 11.52
C ARG A 49 8.86 -1.89 12.58
N GLU A 50 8.85 -1.03 13.60
CA GLU A 50 7.81 -1.06 14.63
C GLU A 50 6.44 -0.63 14.08
N PHE A 51 6.41 0.38 13.21
CA PHE A 51 5.19 0.77 12.49
C PHE A 51 4.65 -0.38 11.62
N MET A 52 5.51 -1.04 10.86
CA MET A 52 5.12 -2.17 10.01
C MET A 52 4.53 -3.33 10.81
N LYS A 53 5.03 -3.61 12.02
CA LYS A 53 4.42 -4.63 12.91
C LYS A 53 2.98 -4.28 13.29
N VAL A 54 2.69 -3.00 13.51
CA VAL A 54 1.34 -2.53 13.82
C VAL A 54 0.46 -2.56 12.58
N VAL A 55 0.94 -2.08 11.43
CA VAL A 55 0.19 -2.10 10.17
C VAL A 55 -0.20 -3.52 9.79
N LEU A 56 0.76 -4.44 9.76
CA LEU A 56 0.55 -5.84 9.41
C LEU A 56 -0.36 -6.60 10.38
N ARG A 57 -0.58 -6.07 11.59
CA ARG A 57 -1.49 -6.67 12.59
C ARG A 57 -2.94 -6.24 12.37
N HIS A 58 -3.16 -5.04 11.84
CA HIS A 58 -4.49 -4.42 11.79
C HIS A 58 -5.05 -4.27 10.37
N TYR A 59 -4.19 -4.26 9.36
CA TYR A 59 -4.59 -4.06 7.97
C TYR A 59 -4.25 -5.26 7.10
N ASN A 60 -5.13 -5.50 6.12
CA ASN A 60 -4.83 -6.38 5.02
C ASN A 60 -4.10 -5.58 3.92
N ILE A 61 -2.82 -5.88 3.71
CA ILE A 61 -2.06 -5.33 2.58
C ILE A 61 -2.41 -6.13 1.33
N VAL A 62 -2.83 -5.45 0.28
CA VAL A 62 -3.06 -6.08 -1.02
C VAL A 62 -1.74 -6.52 -1.63
N ARG A 63 -1.63 -7.83 -1.89
CA ARG A 63 -0.42 -8.49 -2.45
C ARG A 63 -0.51 -8.78 -3.94
N ASP A 64 -1.52 -8.22 -4.59
CA ASP A 64 -1.72 -8.39 -6.02
C ASP A 64 -0.56 -7.71 -6.80
N PRO A 65 0.18 -8.46 -7.64
CA PRO A 65 1.29 -7.91 -8.41
C PRO A 65 0.88 -6.76 -9.32
N LEU A 66 -0.32 -6.83 -9.95
CA LEU A 66 -0.84 -5.74 -10.79
C LEU A 66 -0.95 -4.44 -9.99
N VAL A 67 -1.39 -4.53 -8.73
CA VAL A 67 -1.54 -3.37 -7.85
C VAL A 67 -0.18 -2.86 -7.38
N ALA A 68 0.65 -3.76 -6.85
CA ALA A 68 1.96 -3.42 -6.30
C ALA A 68 2.87 -2.79 -7.36
N ASP A 69 2.99 -3.42 -8.53
CA ASP A 69 3.83 -2.94 -9.64
C ASP A 69 3.36 -1.58 -10.13
N TYR A 70 2.05 -1.34 -10.18
CA TYR A 70 1.51 -0.09 -10.66
C TYR A 70 1.76 1.08 -9.70
N LEU A 71 1.58 0.86 -8.40
CA LEU A 71 1.91 1.85 -7.37
C LEU A 71 3.42 2.12 -7.33
N ASP A 72 4.25 1.07 -7.40
CA ASP A 72 5.71 1.19 -7.47
C ASP A 72 6.16 1.95 -8.72
N ARG A 73 5.52 1.74 -9.87
CA ARG A 73 5.78 2.48 -11.12
C ARG A 73 5.55 3.99 -10.96
N ILE A 74 4.44 4.39 -10.35
CA ILE A 74 4.15 5.80 -10.07
C ILE A 74 5.17 6.35 -9.06
N GLY A 75 5.38 5.63 -7.97
CA GLY A 75 6.32 5.98 -6.91
C GLY A 75 7.74 6.21 -7.43
N ARG A 76 8.30 5.24 -8.16
CA ARG A 76 9.63 5.35 -8.79
C ARG A 76 9.72 6.50 -9.78
N ARG A 77 8.66 6.79 -10.53
CA ARG A 77 8.64 7.92 -11.45
C ARG A 77 8.78 9.25 -10.71
N LEU A 78 8.10 9.40 -9.56
CA LEU A 78 8.22 10.58 -8.70
C LEU A 78 9.58 10.63 -8.00
N LEU A 79 10.09 9.51 -7.48
CA LEU A 79 11.38 9.45 -6.79
C LEU A 79 12.56 9.81 -7.70
N LYS A 80 12.48 9.52 -9.01
CA LYS A 80 13.50 9.92 -9.99
C LYS A 80 13.71 11.43 -10.09
N THR A 81 12.76 12.26 -9.63
CA THR A 81 12.89 13.72 -9.66
C THR A 81 13.55 14.30 -8.42
N LEU A 82 13.77 13.47 -7.40
CA LEU A 82 14.31 13.85 -6.11
C LEU A 82 15.84 13.62 -6.06
N PRO A 83 16.56 14.35 -5.20
CA PRO A 83 17.93 13.99 -4.83
C PRO A 83 18.00 12.57 -4.23
N PRO A 84 19.19 11.94 -4.19
CA PRO A 84 19.37 10.64 -3.55
C PRO A 84 18.74 10.58 -2.16
N GLN A 85 17.93 9.56 -1.94
CA GLN A 85 17.20 9.36 -0.68
C GLN A 85 17.94 8.34 0.21
N PRO A 86 17.90 8.49 1.54
CA PRO A 86 18.67 7.64 2.45
C PRO A 86 18.04 6.27 2.73
N PHE A 87 16.83 6.01 2.24
CA PHE A 87 16.10 4.74 2.40
C PHE A 87 15.42 4.34 1.09
N GLU A 88 15.13 3.03 0.98
CA GLU A 88 14.28 2.51 -0.08
C GLU A 88 12.82 2.85 0.20
N TYR A 89 12.08 3.18 -0.86
CA TYR A 89 10.67 3.49 -0.75
C TYR A 89 9.83 2.27 -1.09
N HIS A 90 8.72 2.12 -0.38
CA HIS A 90 7.77 1.04 -0.58
C HIS A 90 6.35 1.59 -0.61
N PHE A 91 5.58 1.15 -1.59
CA PHE A 91 4.21 1.61 -1.83
C PHE A 91 3.24 0.46 -1.61
N TYR A 92 2.27 0.66 -0.73
CA TYR A 92 1.33 -0.36 -0.31
C TYR A 92 -0.10 0.09 -0.53
N MET A 93 -0.94 -0.82 -1.01
CA MET A 93 -2.38 -0.63 -0.93
C MET A 93 -2.95 -1.40 0.27
N LEU A 94 -3.77 -0.73 1.07
CA LEU A 94 -4.56 -1.35 2.12
C LEU A 94 -5.96 -1.65 1.58
N GLU A 95 -6.47 -2.85 1.83
CA GLU A 95 -7.85 -3.20 1.52
C GLU A 95 -8.77 -2.57 2.56
N ASP A 96 -9.16 -1.32 2.31
CA ASP A 96 -9.93 -0.48 3.22
C ASP A 96 -10.81 0.47 2.39
N PRO A 97 -12.13 0.51 2.62
CA PRO A 97 -13.05 1.34 1.84
C PRO A 97 -12.97 2.84 2.18
N SER A 98 -12.26 3.23 3.24
CA SER A 98 -12.11 4.62 3.65
C SER A 98 -11.22 5.41 2.69
N TYR A 99 -11.44 6.72 2.63
CA TYR A 99 -10.64 7.63 1.82
C TYR A 99 -9.43 8.08 2.64
N ASN A 100 -8.31 7.38 2.48
CA ASN A 100 -7.08 7.71 3.16
C ASN A 100 -5.82 7.31 2.39
N ALA A 101 -4.74 8.03 2.70
CA ALA A 101 -3.36 7.72 2.37
C ALA A 101 -2.49 8.28 3.51
N PHE A 102 -1.34 7.65 3.77
CA PHE A 102 -0.40 8.14 4.77
C PHE A 102 1.00 7.58 4.53
N ALA A 103 2.01 8.32 4.99
CA ALA A 103 3.37 7.83 5.07
C ALA A 103 3.80 7.50 6.50
N THR A 104 4.64 6.49 6.64
CA THR A 104 5.38 6.20 7.88
C THR A 104 6.88 6.49 7.67
N PRO A 105 7.71 6.47 8.73
CA PRO A 105 9.14 6.69 8.58
C PRO A 105 9.81 5.75 7.56
N ALA A 106 10.98 6.16 7.07
CA ALA A 106 11.82 5.38 6.14
C ALA A 106 11.15 4.92 4.84
N GLY A 107 10.29 5.76 4.23
CA GLY A 107 9.87 5.54 2.83
C GLY A 107 8.67 4.63 2.62
N HIS A 108 7.95 4.26 3.67
CA HIS A 108 6.75 3.42 3.56
C HIS A 108 5.50 4.27 3.35
N ILE A 109 4.81 4.10 2.22
CA ILE A 109 3.64 4.87 1.82
C ILE A 109 2.45 3.92 1.64
N PHE A 110 1.32 4.30 2.22
CA PHE A 110 0.10 3.52 2.23
C PHE A 110 -1.04 4.31 1.58
N ILE A 111 -1.85 3.61 0.79
CA ILE A 111 -3.08 4.17 0.22
C ILE A 111 -4.21 3.15 0.34
N ASN A 112 -5.41 3.61 0.70
CA ASN A 112 -6.56 2.74 0.87
C ASN A 112 -7.25 2.46 -0.47
N SER A 113 -7.74 1.24 -0.66
CA SER A 113 -8.41 0.83 -1.91
C SER A 113 -9.63 1.70 -2.23
N GLY A 114 -10.37 2.17 -1.22
CA GLY A 114 -11.47 3.12 -1.37
C GLY A 114 -11.04 4.43 -2.01
N LEU A 115 -9.91 5.00 -1.58
CA LEU A 115 -9.36 6.21 -2.19
C LEU A 115 -8.91 5.94 -3.63
N VAL A 116 -8.16 4.87 -3.88
CA VAL A 116 -7.72 4.51 -5.24
C VAL A 116 -8.91 4.39 -6.20
N ALA A 117 -10.00 3.72 -5.79
CA ALA A 117 -11.19 3.55 -6.61
C ALA A 117 -11.93 4.87 -6.90
N ALA A 118 -11.76 5.89 -6.06
CA ALA A 118 -12.35 7.21 -6.21
C ALA A 118 -11.55 8.14 -7.14
N LEU A 119 -10.22 7.96 -7.23
CA LEU A 119 -9.35 8.75 -8.09
C LEU A 119 -9.43 8.22 -9.53
N THR A 120 -10.07 8.99 -10.42
CA THR A 120 -10.40 8.57 -11.80
C THR A 120 -9.30 8.84 -12.82
N THR A 121 -8.15 9.39 -12.43
CA THR A 121 -7.00 9.63 -13.31
C THR A 121 -5.68 9.28 -12.65
N GLU A 122 -4.66 8.93 -13.46
CA GLU A 122 -3.31 8.68 -12.94
C GLU A 122 -2.71 9.92 -12.27
N ASP A 123 -2.99 11.12 -12.81
CA ASP A 123 -2.52 12.39 -12.23
C ASP A 123 -3.07 12.61 -10.82
N GLN A 124 -4.32 12.23 -10.56
CA GLN A 124 -4.90 12.30 -9.21
C GLN A 124 -4.21 11.35 -8.23
N LEU A 125 -4.00 10.10 -8.64
CA LEU A 125 -3.29 9.10 -7.84
C LEU A 125 -1.84 9.52 -7.58
N ALA A 126 -1.14 9.97 -8.62
CA ALA A 126 0.21 10.51 -8.50
C ALA A 126 0.24 11.74 -7.61
N GLY A 127 -0.79 12.60 -7.65
CA GLY A 127 -0.94 13.77 -6.80
C GLY A 127 -0.90 13.40 -5.31
N ILE A 128 -1.76 12.46 -4.90
CA ILE A 128 -1.80 11.96 -3.52
C ILE A 128 -0.48 11.28 -3.13
N ILE A 129 0.06 10.37 -3.97
CA ILE A 129 1.33 9.69 -3.69
C ILE A 129 2.49 10.69 -3.59
N GLY A 130 2.53 11.72 -4.45
CA GLY A 130 3.55 12.75 -4.47
C GLY A 130 3.53 13.61 -3.21
N HIS A 131 2.34 13.88 -2.66
CA HIS A 131 2.16 14.53 -1.37
C HIS A 131 2.70 13.66 -0.22
N GLU A 132 2.39 12.36 -0.20
CA GLU A 132 2.91 11.44 0.82
C GLU A 132 4.45 11.28 0.74
N ILE A 133 5.02 11.21 -0.46
CA ILE A 133 6.47 11.23 -0.66
C ILE A 133 7.06 12.52 -0.06
N ALA A 134 6.40 13.66 -0.25
CA ALA A 134 6.89 14.93 0.27
C ALA A 134 6.92 14.96 1.81
N HIS A 135 5.93 14.35 2.50
CA HIS A 135 5.98 14.20 3.97
C HIS A 135 7.21 13.42 4.43
N VAL A 136 7.59 12.38 3.68
CA VAL A 136 8.77 11.56 3.97
C VAL A 136 10.06 12.33 3.71
N VAL A 137 10.16 13.02 2.57
CA VAL A 137 11.34 13.83 2.21
C VAL A 137 11.56 14.94 3.25
N CYS A 138 10.50 15.60 3.70
CA CYS A 138 10.55 16.62 4.74
C CYS A 138 10.72 16.03 6.16
N ARG A 139 10.73 14.69 6.32
CA ARG A 139 10.86 13.99 7.60
C ARG A 139 9.82 14.44 8.64
N HIS A 140 8.60 14.84 8.22
CA HIS A 140 7.61 15.45 9.12
C HIS A 140 7.26 14.56 10.32
N ILE A 141 7.10 13.25 10.09
CA ILE A 141 6.82 12.28 11.16
C ILE A 141 8.00 12.16 12.12
N SER A 142 9.23 12.08 11.60
CA SER A 142 10.46 11.96 12.39
C SER A 142 10.71 13.22 13.23
N GLN A 143 10.47 14.41 12.66
CA GLN A 143 10.51 15.68 13.39
C GLN A 143 9.47 15.73 14.52
N LYS A 144 8.26 15.20 14.30
CA LYS A 144 7.21 15.15 15.34
C LYS A 144 7.62 14.24 16.50
N ILE A 145 8.21 13.08 16.20
CA ILE A 145 8.74 12.14 17.21
C ILE A 145 9.85 12.80 18.01
N GLU A 146 10.81 13.42 17.32
CA GLU A 146 11.94 14.10 17.94
C GLU A 146 11.50 15.22 18.88
N ARG A 147 10.53 16.04 18.46
CA ARG A 147 10.01 17.14 19.30
C ARG A 147 9.33 16.64 20.56
N SER A 148 8.75 15.44 20.52
CA SER A 148 8.02 14.91 21.67
C SER A 148 8.93 14.26 22.73
N LYS A 149 10.04 13.63 22.34
CA LYS A 149 11.04 12.89 23.17
C LYS A 149 10.52 11.88 24.22
N LYS A 150 9.22 11.88 24.53
CA LYS A 150 8.53 11.09 25.56
C LYS A 150 7.62 10.01 24.97
N ILE A 151 7.40 10.02 23.65
CA ILE A 151 6.55 9.06 22.96
C ILE A 151 7.44 7.97 22.37
N SER A 152 7.22 6.72 22.77
CA SER A 152 7.85 5.58 22.11
C SER A 152 7.27 5.34 20.72
N ALA A 153 8.07 4.80 19.80
CA ALA A 153 7.62 4.38 18.46
C ALA A 153 6.33 3.55 18.50
N VAL A 154 6.25 2.60 19.43
CA VAL A 154 5.10 1.70 19.62
C VAL A 154 3.86 2.47 20.06
N THR A 155 4.01 3.45 20.96
CA THR A 155 2.90 4.31 21.39
C THR A 155 2.37 5.14 20.23
N LEU A 156 3.27 5.70 19.40
CA LEU A 156 2.85 6.50 18.24
C LEU A 156 2.15 5.64 17.18
N ALA A 157 2.73 4.50 16.83
CA ALA A 157 2.15 3.57 15.87
C ALA A 157 0.77 3.05 16.35
N GLY A 158 0.63 2.75 17.65
CA GLY A 158 -0.64 2.36 18.26
C GLY A 158 -1.70 3.47 18.21
N ALA A 159 -1.30 4.73 18.43
CA ALA A 159 -2.20 5.87 18.33
C ALA A 159 -2.66 6.11 16.88
N VAL A 160 -1.76 6.00 15.88
CA VAL A 160 -2.12 6.08 14.45
C VAL A 160 -3.10 4.97 14.11
N ALA A 161 -2.81 3.73 14.51
CA ALA A 161 -3.75 2.62 14.34
C ALA A 161 -5.11 2.90 15.02
N GLY A 162 -5.12 3.53 16.20
CA GLY A 162 -6.34 3.91 16.90
C GLY A 162 -7.21 4.93 16.16
N ILE A 163 -6.62 5.97 15.56
CA ILE A 163 -7.36 6.96 14.73
C ILE A 163 -7.98 6.26 13.52
N LEU A 164 -7.18 5.45 12.83
CA LEU A 164 -7.61 4.75 11.63
C LEU A 164 -8.73 3.72 11.95
N LEU A 165 -8.57 2.90 12.99
CA LEU A 165 -9.55 1.89 13.39
C LEU A 165 -10.82 2.49 14.02
N GLY A 166 -10.70 3.60 14.77
CA GLY A 166 -11.84 4.29 15.35
C GLY A 166 -12.76 4.93 14.31
N SER A 167 -12.23 5.25 13.12
CA SER A 167 -13.01 5.77 12.00
C SER A 167 -13.78 4.69 11.22
N ALA A 168 -13.47 3.41 11.42
CA ALA A 168 -14.02 2.28 10.65
C ALA A 168 -15.41 1.77 11.10
N GLY A 169 -16.20 2.59 11.82
CA GLY A 169 -17.63 2.31 12.05
C GLY A 169 -17.98 1.18 13.02
N ALA A 170 -17.09 0.78 13.92
CA ALA A 170 -17.50 -0.09 15.02
C ALA A 170 -18.33 0.73 16.04
N GLY A 171 -19.55 0.29 16.35
CA GLY A 171 -20.46 0.93 17.30
C GLY A 171 -19.88 1.04 18.72
N GLU A 172 -20.70 1.52 19.67
CA GLU A 172 -20.45 1.90 21.09
C GLU A 172 -19.19 1.34 21.82
N ALA A 173 -18.73 0.13 21.53
CA ALA A 173 -17.44 -0.42 21.96
C ALA A 173 -16.19 0.33 21.41
N ALA A 174 -16.23 0.87 20.17
CA ALA A 174 -15.16 1.70 19.65
C ALA A 174 -15.13 3.06 20.35
N GLY A 175 -16.30 3.64 20.64
CA GLY A 175 -16.41 4.86 21.44
C GLY A 175 -15.84 4.71 22.86
N ALA A 176 -15.96 3.52 23.47
CA ALA A 176 -15.35 3.22 24.77
C ALA A 176 -13.82 3.04 24.69
N LEU A 177 -13.29 2.44 23.61
CA LEU A 177 -11.86 2.39 23.34
C LEU A 177 -11.29 3.79 23.05
N THR A 178 -12.01 4.62 22.30
CA THR A 178 -11.67 6.03 22.01
C THR A 178 -11.76 6.90 23.26
N MET A 179 -12.79 6.78 24.12
CA MET A 179 -12.86 7.50 25.40
C MET A 179 -11.81 7.02 26.41
N GLY A 180 -11.57 5.71 26.51
CA GLY A 180 -10.56 5.13 27.40
C GLY A 180 -9.13 5.50 27.01
N SER A 181 -8.86 5.68 25.72
CA SER A 181 -7.58 6.18 25.20
C SER A 181 -7.48 7.72 25.17
N LEU A 182 -8.59 8.45 25.03
CA LEU A 182 -8.66 9.91 25.22
C LEU A 182 -8.38 10.31 26.68
N ALA A 183 -8.91 9.57 27.67
CA ALA A 183 -8.69 9.85 29.09
C ALA A 183 -7.21 9.71 29.51
N ALA A 184 -6.42 8.91 28.79
CA ALA A 184 -4.97 8.79 28.96
C ALA A 184 -4.16 9.61 27.94
N GLY A 185 -4.80 10.21 26.92
CA GLY A 185 -4.17 10.65 25.67
C GLY A 185 -4.55 12.05 25.18
N GLN A 186 -5.10 12.92 26.04
CA GLN A 186 -5.56 14.30 25.74
C GLN A 186 -4.50 15.27 25.13
N SER A 187 -3.30 14.81 24.76
CA SER A 187 -2.22 15.66 24.23
C SER A 187 -1.52 15.11 22.97
N LEU A 188 -2.00 14.03 22.36
CA LEU A 188 -1.36 13.40 21.20
C LEU A 188 -2.05 13.79 19.88
N SER A 189 -1.73 14.98 19.37
CA SER A 189 -2.14 15.37 18.01
C SER A 189 -1.23 14.68 16.96
N LEU A 190 -1.78 13.64 16.34
CA LEU A 190 -1.13 12.88 15.27
C LEU A 190 -1.26 13.55 13.89
N SER A 191 -2.11 14.56 13.75
CA SER A 191 -2.28 15.30 12.51
C SER A 191 -1.02 16.10 12.18
N TYR A 192 -0.72 16.27 10.89
CA TYR A 192 0.31 17.21 10.47
C TYR A 192 -0.08 18.65 10.83
N SER A 193 0.91 19.54 10.94
CA SER A 193 0.65 20.97 11.08
C SER A 193 0.29 21.58 9.73
N ARG A 194 -0.37 22.75 9.72
CA ARG A 194 -0.69 23.44 8.46
C ARG A 194 0.56 23.83 7.66
N ASP A 195 1.67 24.09 8.34
CA ASP A 195 2.94 24.39 7.68
C ASP A 195 3.57 23.13 7.08
N ASP A 196 3.45 21.97 7.74
CA ASP A 196 3.88 20.68 7.18
C ASP A 196 3.09 20.37 5.90
N GLU A 197 1.77 20.57 5.91
CA GLU A 197 0.90 20.36 4.74
C GLU A 197 1.27 21.29 3.59
N ARG A 198 1.47 22.59 3.87
CA ARG A 198 1.89 23.57 2.88
C ARG A 198 3.25 23.22 2.27
N GLN A 199 4.19 22.77 3.10
CA GLN A 199 5.51 22.35 2.64
C GLN A 199 5.42 21.09 1.76
N ALA A 200 4.62 20.09 2.19
CA ALA A 200 4.44 18.83 1.48
C ALA A 200 3.82 19.06 0.09
N ASP A 201 2.78 19.87 -0.02
CA ASP A 201 2.16 20.23 -1.30
C ASP A 201 3.11 21.03 -2.19
N GLN A 202 3.82 22.03 -1.68
CA GLN A 202 4.75 22.83 -2.50
C GLN A 202 5.87 21.95 -3.10
N LEU A 203 6.43 21.04 -2.30
CA LEU A 203 7.42 20.08 -2.77
C LEU A 203 6.78 19.06 -3.71
N GLY A 204 5.60 18.54 -3.35
CA GLY A 204 4.82 17.59 -4.13
C GLY A 204 4.51 18.10 -5.54
N LEU A 205 3.97 19.32 -5.67
CA LEU A 205 3.67 19.97 -6.94
C LEU A 205 4.91 20.14 -7.83
N LYS A 206 6.04 20.53 -7.25
CA LYS A 206 7.32 20.62 -7.98
C LYS A 206 7.78 19.25 -8.48
N ASN A 207 7.65 18.20 -7.67
CA ASN A 207 8.03 16.84 -8.04
C ASN A 207 7.10 16.27 -9.11
N LEU A 208 5.78 16.49 -8.98
CA LEU A 208 4.77 16.11 -9.96
C LEU A 208 5.10 16.72 -11.33
N SER A 209 5.32 18.04 -11.38
CA SER A 209 5.66 18.75 -12.62
C SER A 209 6.93 18.18 -13.27
N LYS A 210 8.00 17.96 -12.49
CA LYS A 210 9.25 17.34 -12.98
C LYS A 210 9.05 15.90 -13.48
N ALA A 211 8.13 15.15 -12.88
CA ALA A 211 7.79 13.79 -13.28
C ALA A 211 6.85 13.76 -14.50
N GLY A 212 6.40 14.93 -14.98
CA GLY A 212 5.46 15.08 -16.09
C GLY A 212 4.00 14.85 -15.70
N TYR A 213 3.66 14.89 -14.40
CA TYR A 213 2.29 14.93 -13.90
C TYR A 213 1.85 16.37 -13.70
N ARG A 214 0.57 16.66 -13.93
CA ARG A 214 0.06 18.01 -13.75
C ARG A 214 -0.40 18.29 -12.32
N GLY A 215 -0.30 19.54 -11.87
CA GLY A 215 -0.72 19.94 -10.54
C GLY A 215 -2.23 19.79 -10.29
N GLU A 216 -3.06 19.84 -11.34
CA GLU A 216 -4.51 19.62 -11.24
C GLU A 216 -4.85 18.24 -10.67
N GLY A 217 -3.99 17.24 -10.86
CA GLY A 217 -4.17 15.91 -10.26
C GLY A 217 -4.32 15.97 -8.74
N LEU A 218 -3.40 16.67 -8.05
CA LEU A 218 -3.46 16.84 -6.60
C LEU A 218 -4.72 17.61 -6.18
N LEU A 219 -5.03 18.70 -6.88
CA LEU A 219 -6.22 19.51 -6.61
C LEU A 219 -7.52 18.68 -6.71
N GLU A 220 -7.68 17.92 -7.79
CA GLU A 220 -8.85 17.07 -8.01
C GLU A 220 -8.89 15.87 -7.06
N GLY A 221 -7.73 15.35 -6.66
CA GLY A 221 -7.63 14.33 -5.61
C GLY A 221 -8.18 14.84 -4.28
N LEU A 222 -7.80 16.06 -3.87
CA LEU A 222 -8.33 16.71 -2.66
C LEU A 222 -9.84 17.00 -2.79
N ARG A 223 -10.30 17.47 -3.95
CA ARG A 223 -11.74 17.65 -4.23
C ARG A 223 -12.50 16.33 -4.09
N THR A 224 -11.93 15.24 -4.58
CA THR A 224 -12.50 13.88 -4.45
C THR A 224 -12.62 13.47 -2.99
N ILE A 225 -11.57 13.66 -2.20
CA ILE A 225 -11.57 13.37 -0.75
C ILE A 225 -12.65 14.17 -0.03
N ARG A 226 -12.73 15.48 -0.31
CA ARG A 226 -13.76 16.37 0.23
C ARG A 226 -15.18 15.94 -0.18
N SER A 227 -15.39 15.52 -1.42
CA SER A 227 -16.74 15.23 -1.94
C SER A 227 -17.47 14.10 -1.19
N ARG A 228 -16.74 13.17 -0.57
CA ARG A 228 -17.30 12.09 0.28
C ARG A 228 -18.12 12.66 1.45
N GLN A 229 -17.75 13.83 1.95
CA GLN A 229 -18.44 14.53 3.04
C GLN A 229 -19.92 14.83 2.72
N TRP A 230 -20.29 14.92 1.44
CA TRP A 230 -21.62 15.39 1.03
C TRP A 230 -22.64 14.28 0.75
N TYR A 231 -22.21 13.02 0.57
CA TYR A 231 -23.04 11.97 -0.06
C TYR A 231 -23.22 10.65 0.75
N GLY A 232 -22.69 10.52 1.97
CA GLY A 232 -22.90 9.32 2.83
C GLY A 232 -22.43 9.52 4.28
N THR A 233 -22.96 8.70 5.20
CA THR A 233 -22.82 8.67 6.70
C THR A 233 -21.80 9.64 7.33
N GLU A 234 -22.17 10.28 8.44
CA GLU A 234 -21.47 11.31 9.29
C GLU A 234 -19.96 11.14 9.58
N GLN A 235 -19.30 10.11 9.06
CA GLN A 235 -17.87 9.86 9.15
C GLN A 235 -17.08 10.81 8.26
N ILE A 236 -16.38 11.74 8.90
CA ILE A 236 -15.34 12.55 8.30
C ILE A 236 -14.26 11.62 7.70
N PRO A 237 -13.88 11.77 6.42
CA PRO A 237 -12.80 10.98 5.83
C PRO A 237 -11.54 11.01 6.69
N THR A 238 -10.95 9.85 6.95
CA THR A 238 -9.78 9.71 7.83
C THR A 238 -8.59 10.55 7.36
N TYR A 239 -8.46 10.77 6.05
CA TYR A 239 -7.46 11.69 5.48
C TYR A 239 -7.55 13.11 6.06
N LEU A 240 -8.75 13.64 6.34
CA LEU A 240 -8.91 14.98 6.89
C LEU A 240 -8.52 15.08 8.38
N LEU A 241 -8.47 13.93 9.07
CA LEU A 241 -8.01 13.86 10.46
C LEU A 241 -6.48 13.86 10.54
N THR A 242 -5.80 13.32 9.53
CA THR A 242 -4.33 13.30 9.46
C THR A 242 -3.75 14.51 8.71
N HIS A 243 -4.46 15.01 7.68
CA HIS A 243 -4.07 16.12 6.81
C HIS A 243 -5.05 17.31 6.92
N PRO A 244 -4.85 18.23 7.87
CA PRO A 244 -5.77 19.33 8.10
C PRO A 244 -5.68 20.43 7.04
N GLY A 245 -6.73 21.26 6.97
CA GLY A 245 -6.69 22.52 6.19
C GLY A 245 -7.01 22.36 4.70
N ILE A 246 -7.75 21.32 4.29
CA ILE A 246 -8.03 21.02 2.88
C ILE A 246 -8.59 22.21 2.06
N GLU A 247 -9.45 23.05 2.63
CA GLU A 247 -10.00 24.23 1.92
C GLU A 247 -8.93 25.28 1.61
N GLU A 248 -8.07 25.61 2.60
CA GLU A 248 -6.92 26.50 2.40
C GLU A 248 -5.98 25.90 1.35
N ARG A 249 -5.75 24.58 1.45
CA ARG A 249 -4.88 23.84 0.52
C ARG A 249 -5.35 23.93 -0.92
N MET A 250 -6.60 23.57 -1.19
CA MET A 250 -7.16 23.63 -2.53
C MET A 250 -7.10 25.05 -3.11
N ALA A 251 -7.37 26.09 -2.32
CA ALA A 251 -7.35 27.47 -2.79
C ALA A 251 -5.95 27.91 -3.27
N TYR A 252 -4.89 27.60 -2.50
CA TYR A 252 -3.55 28.00 -2.93
C TYR A 252 -2.97 27.07 -4.01
N ILE A 253 -3.32 25.78 -4.03
CA ILE A 253 -2.89 24.85 -5.09
C ILE A 253 -3.48 25.33 -6.42
N ASP A 254 -4.77 25.70 -6.42
CA ASP A 254 -5.43 26.31 -7.58
C ASP A 254 -4.68 27.57 -8.05
N ASN A 255 -4.31 28.46 -7.13
CA ASN A 255 -3.49 29.63 -7.46
C ASN A 255 -2.10 29.26 -8.01
N TRP A 256 -1.43 28.25 -7.44
CA TRP A 256 -0.10 27.79 -7.89
C TRP A 256 -0.16 27.27 -9.34
N ILE A 257 -1.16 26.44 -9.66
CA ILE A 257 -1.35 25.85 -10.99
C ILE A 257 -1.50 26.94 -12.06
N HIS A 258 -2.17 28.04 -11.75
CA HIS A 258 -2.38 29.16 -12.69
C HIS A 258 -1.11 30.01 -12.94
N HIS A 259 -0.15 30.01 -12.02
CA HIS A 259 1.05 30.85 -12.12
C HIS A 259 2.31 30.08 -12.57
N GLU A 260 2.32 28.76 -12.40
CA GLU A 260 3.48 27.92 -12.68
C GLU A 260 3.27 27.11 -13.96
N PRO A 261 4.31 26.97 -14.81
CA PRO A 261 4.20 26.17 -16.03
C PRO A 261 3.80 24.73 -15.73
N GLN A 262 2.71 24.28 -16.35
CA GLN A 262 2.25 22.89 -16.24
C GLN A 262 2.80 22.04 -17.39
N PRO A 263 3.15 20.76 -17.14
CA PRO A 263 3.49 19.85 -18.22
C PRO A 263 2.28 19.63 -19.15
N PRO A 264 2.50 19.27 -20.42
CA PRO A 264 1.39 18.98 -21.34
C PRO A 264 0.50 17.85 -20.80
N PRO A 265 -0.81 17.86 -21.13
CA PRO A 265 -1.71 16.76 -20.76
C PRO A 265 -1.16 15.42 -21.24
N ARG A 266 -1.20 14.42 -20.36
CA ARG A 266 -0.77 13.07 -20.68
C ARG A 266 -1.86 12.32 -21.44
N PRO A 267 -1.50 11.45 -22.41
CA PRO A 267 -2.46 10.52 -22.97
C PRO A 267 -2.97 9.58 -21.86
N VAL A 268 -4.22 9.11 -22.01
CA VAL A 268 -4.80 8.10 -21.12
C VAL A 268 -3.90 6.86 -21.17
N ASP A 269 -3.37 6.47 -20.01
CA ASP A 269 -2.56 5.26 -19.89
C ASP A 269 -3.49 4.03 -19.78
N PRO A 270 -3.49 3.10 -20.74
CA PRO A 270 -4.28 1.88 -20.64
C PRO A 270 -3.93 1.03 -19.41
N GLN A 271 -2.70 1.16 -18.89
CA GLN A 271 -2.31 0.49 -17.65
C GLN A 271 -3.06 1.07 -16.44
N PHE A 272 -3.28 2.39 -16.40
CA PHE A 272 -4.10 3.02 -15.37
C PHE A 272 -5.53 2.52 -15.41
N GLU A 273 -6.13 2.53 -16.61
CA GLU A 273 -7.51 2.07 -16.82
C GLU A 273 -7.71 0.65 -16.29
N ARG A 274 -6.76 -0.26 -16.58
CA ARG A 274 -6.77 -1.64 -16.07
C ARG A 274 -6.57 -1.73 -14.56
N PHE A 275 -5.54 -1.07 -14.03
CA PHE A 275 -5.26 -1.03 -12.59
C PHE A 275 -6.48 -0.51 -11.82
N HIS A 276 -7.02 0.63 -12.23
CA HIS A 276 -8.15 1.28 -11.59
C HIS A 276 -9.41 0.43 -11.68
N THR A 277 -9.65 -0.20 -12.84
CA THR A 277 -10.79 -1.08 -13.03
C THR A 277 -10.72 -2.28 -12.10
N TRP A 278 -9.54 -2.92 -12.04
CA TRP A 278 -9.26 -4.06 -11.17
C TRP A 278 -9.45 -3.69 -9.70
N VAL A 279 -8.86 -2.59 -9.23
CA VAL A 279 -9.00 -2.15 -7.84
C VAL A 279 -10.45 -1.87 -7.49
N SER A 280 -11.16 -1.15 -8.36
CA SER A 280 -12.57 -0.82 -8.17
C SER A 280 -13.49 -2.05 -8.19
N ALA A 281 -13.13 -3.12 -8.90
CA ALA A 281 -13.92 -4.35 -8.95
C ALA A 281 -13.58 -5.34 -7.82
N MET A 282 -12.30 -5.44 -7.43
CA MET A 282 -11.79 -6.48 -6.54
C MET A 282 -11.62 -6.03 -5.09
N TYR A 283 -11.40 -4.72 -4.83
CA TYR A 283 -11.05 -4.21 -3.48
C TYR A 283 -12.01 -3.13 -2.96
N VAL A 284 -13.14 -2.93 -3.62
CA VAL A 284 -14.29 -2.14 -3.11
C VAL A 284 -15.35 -3.10 -2.57
N ASP A 285 -16.36 -2.62 -1.85
CA ASP A 285 -17.53 -3.43 -1.49
C ASP A 285 -18.11 -4.14 -2.74
N PRO A 286 -18.35 -5.47 -2.71
CA PRO A 286 -18.80 -6.23 -3.89
C PRO A 286 -20.11 -5.74 -4.51
N ALA A 287 -21.07 -5.28 -3.69
CA ALA A 287 -22.36 -4.80 -4.19
C ALA A 287 -22.20 -3.42 -4.84
N LEU A 288 -21.41 -2.52 -4.24
CA LEU A 288 -21.08 -1.23 -4.83
C LEU A 288 -20.28 -1.37 -6.13
N ALA A 289 -19.35 -2.32 -6.20
CA ALA A 289 -18.59 -2.61 -7.42
C ALA A 289 -19.50 -3.08 -8.56
N GLU A 290 -20.41 -4.00 -8.27
CA GLU A 290 -21.38 -4.48 -9.27
C GLU A 290 -22.28 -3.34 -9.76
N GLN A 291 -22.86 -2.56 -8.84
CA GLN A 291 -23.71 -1.42 -9.19
C GLN A 291 -22.96 -0.37 -10.03
N ARG A 292 -21.71 -0.06 -9.66
CA ARG A 292 -20.86 0.90 -10.38
C ARG A 292 -20.70 0.50 -11.84
N TYR A 293 -20.35 -0.76 -12.10
CA TYR A 293 -20.10 -1.21 -13.46
C TYR A 293 -21.37 -1.50 -14.25
N ALA A 294 -22.46 -1.92 -13.60
CA ALA A 294 -23.77 -1.97 -14.23
C ALA A 294 -24.18 -0.59 -14.76
N ASN A 295 -24.00 0.48 -13.96
CA ASN A 295 -24.25 1.86 -14.38
C ASN A 295 -23.28 2.32 -15.48
N ALA A 296 -22.01 1.92 -15.43
CA ALA A 296 -21.02 2.26 -16.45
C ALA A 296 -21.41 1.66 -17.82
N VAL A 297 -21.81 0.39 -17.84
CA VAL A 297 -22.30 -0.29 -19.05
C VAL A 297 -23.60 0.36 -19.55
N ALA A 298 -24.54 0.69 -18.67
CA ALA A 298 -25.77 1.37 -19.06
C ALA A 298 -25.51 2.75 -19.69
N LYS A 299 -24.52 3.49 -19.18
CA LYS A 299 -24.13 4.80 -19.69
C LYS A 299 -23.37 4.71 -21.02
N ASN A 300 -22.50 3.71 -21.18
CA ASN A 300 -21.74 3.50 -22.40
C ASN A 300 -21.65 1.99 -22.73
N PRO A 301 -22.64 1.44 -23.46
CA PRO A 301 -22.67 0.01 -23.80
C PRO A 301 -21.53 -0.45 -24.71
N GLU A 302 -20.82 0.48 -25.34
CA GLU A 302 -19.71 0.19 -26.25
C GLU A 302 -18.35 0.18 -25.53
N ASP A 303 -18.31 0.48 -24.23
CA ASP A 303 -17.08 0.54 -23.45
C ASP A 303 -16.60 -0.88 -23.02
N PRO A 304 -15.49 -1.39 -23.60
CA PRO A 304 -14.91 -2.67 -23.22
C PRO A 304 -14.52 -2.75 -21.73
N MET A 305 -14.05 -1.66 -21.13
CA MET A 305 -13.59 -1.67 -19.74
C MET A 305 -14.74 -1.61 -18.75
N ALA A 306 -15.85 -0.94 -19.10
CA ALA A 306 -17.08 -1.05 -18.34
C ALA A 306 -17.58 -2.51 -18.30
N HIS A 307 -17.59 -3.19 -19.45
CA HIS A 307 -17.95 -4.60 -19.52
C HIS A 307 -16.99 -5.52 -18.77
N TYR A 308 -15.68 -5.27 -18.87
CA TYR A 308 -14.67 -6.04 -18.14
C TYR A 308 -14.81 -5.85 -16.63
N GLY A 309 -14.91 -4.61 -16.14
CA GLY A 309 -15.15 -4.32 -14.72
C GLY A 309 -16.46 -4.96 -14.22
N TYR A 310 -17.51 -4.95 -15.04
CA TYR A 310 -18.77 -5.60 -14.67
C TYR A 310 -18.62 -7.11 -14.57
N ALA A 311 -17.89 -7.73 -15.51
CA ALA A 311 -17.61 -9.16 -15.46
C ALA A 311 -16.84 -9.55 -14.20
N LEU A 312 -15.82 -8.77 -13.80
CA LEU A 312 -15.07 -8.99 -12.57
C LEU A 312 -15.99 -8.92 -11.33
N ALA A 313 -16.81 -7.88 -11.23
CA ALA A 313 -17.73 -7.68 -10.12
C ALA A 313 -18.80 -8.78 -10.04
N LEU A 314 -19.39 -9.16 -11.18
CA LEU A 314 -20.36 -10.25 -11.26
C LEU A 314 -19.74 -11.58 -10.82
N ASN A 315 -18.52 -11.90 -11.26
CA ASN A 315 -17.85 -13.14 -10.88
C ASN A 315 -17.63 -13.19 -9.37
N ARG A 316 -17.14 -12.09 -8.79
CA ARG A 316 -16.93 -11.93 -7.33
C ARG A 316 -18.22 -12.12 -6.53
N ASN A 317 -19.37 -11.74 -7.10
CA ASN A 317 -20.69 -11.97 -6.51
C ASN A 317 -21.31 -13.35 -6.85
N GLY A 318 -20.54 -14.27 -7.44
CA GLY A 318 -20.97 -15.63 -7.78
C GLY A 318 -21.77 -15.74 -9.08
N ASN A 319 -21.94 -14.65 -9.83
CA ASN A 319 -22.70 -14.59 -11.08
C ASN A 319 -21.83 -14.93 -12.30
N ALA A 320 -21.10 -16.05 -12.26
CA ALA A 320 -20.10 -16.42 -13.28
C ALA A 320 -20.69 -16.51 -14.71
N GLY A 321 -21.94 -16.95 -14.87
CA GLY A 321 -22.61 -17.00 -16.17
C GLY A 321 -22.75 -15.63 -16.84
N GLN A 322 -23.20 -14.62 -16.07
CA GLN A 322 -23.30 -13.24 -16.56
C GLN A 322 -21.91 -12.60 -16.72
N ALA A 323 -20.97 -12.92 -15.83
CA ALA A 323 -19.59 -12.48 -15.95
C ALA A 323 -18.97 -12.91 -17.29
N LEU A 324 -19.12 -14.18 -17.67
CA LEU A 324 -18.65 -14.70 -18.96
C LEU A 324 -19.33 -14.01 -20.15
N ALA A 325 -20.61 -13.62 -20.03
CA ALA A 325 -21.32 -12.90 -21.09
C ALA A 325 -20.73 -11.49 -21.28
N HIS A 326 -20.54 -10.72 -20.22
CA HIS A 326 -19.95 -9.39 -20.29
C HIS A 326 -18.48 -9.42 -20.71
N LEU A 327 -17.72 -10.42 -20.27
CA LEU A 327 -16.32 -10.56 -20.69
C LEU A 327 -16.19 -10.85 -22.19
N ARG A 328 -17.14 -11.60 -22.77
CA ARG A 328 -17.22 -11.78 -24.23
C ARG A 328 -17.58 -10.48 -24.96
N GLN A 329 -18.44 -9.63 -24.38
CA GLN A 329 -18.71 -8.30 -24.93
C GLN A 329 -17.45 -7.43 -24.90
N ALA A 330 -16.69 -7.42 -23.79
CA ALA A 330 -15.42 -6.72 -23.71
C ALA A 330 -14.42 -7.19 -24.79
N LEU A 331 -14.29 -8.51 -24.98
CA LEU A 331 -13.44 -9.12 -26.00
C LEU A 331 -13.90 -8.87 -27.43
N ALA A 332 -15.21 -8.69 -27.67
CA ALA A 332 -15.72 -8.31 -28.98
C ALA A 332 -15.27 -6.90 -29.39
N LYS A 333 -15.08 -5.99 -28.41
CA LYS A 333 -14.62 -4.61 -28.63
C LYS A 333 -13.10 -4.47 -28.61
N ARG A 334 -12.39 -5.23 -27.76
CA ARG A 334 -10.91 -5.34 -27.74
C ARG A 334 -10.49 -6.80 -27.91
N PRO A 335 -10.43 -7.31 -29.17
CA PRO A 335 -10.01 -8.68 -29.43
C PRO A 335 -8.57 -8.91 -28.96
N LEU A 336 -8.30 -10.10 -28.44
CA LEU A 336 -6.96 -10.54 -28.00
C LEU A 336 -6.35 -9.75 -26.84
N GLU A 337 -7.12 -8.92 -26.11
CA GLU A 337 -6.63 -8.25 -24.91
C GLU A 337 -6.19 -9.30 -23.86
N PRO A 338 -4.88 -9.37 -23.49
CA PRO A 338 -4.34 -10.47 -22.69
C PRO A 338 -4.98 -10.59 -21.31
N TYR A 339 -5.33 -9.47 -20.68
CA TYR A 339 -5.95 -9.45 -19.36
C TYR A 339 -7.39 -9.98 -19.39
N PHE A 340 -8.17 -9.61 -20.42
CA PHE A 340 -9.53 -10.09 -20.57
C PHE A 340 -9.55 -11.60 -20.82
N LEU A 341 -8.64 -12.08 -21.68
CA LEU A 341 -8.50 -13.51 -21.93
C LEU A 341 -7.97 -14.26 -20.69
N LYS A 342 -7.04 -13.68 -19.93
CA LYS A 342 -6.58 -14.25 -18.65
C LYS A 342 -7.74 -14.45 -17.69
N ASP A 343 -8.59 -13.43 -17.51
CA ASP A 343 -9.74 -13.55 -16.61
C ASP A 343 -10.83 -14.46 -17.17
N LEU A 344 -10.95 -14.57 -18.49
CA LEU A 344 -11.84 -15.55 -19.12
C LEU A 344 -11.38 -16.98 -18.78
N GLY A 345 -10.08 -17.22 -18.91
CA GLY A 345 -9.45 -18.48 -18.50
C GLY A 345 -9.61 -18.77 -17.01
N ARG A 346 -9.40 -17.77 -16.14
CA ARG A 346 -9.62 -17.87 -14.70
C ARG A 346 -11.07 -18.26 -14.37
N ILE A 347 -12.06 -17.58 -14.94
CA ILE A 347 -13.48 -17.85 -14.64
C ILE A 347 -13.86 -19.25 -15.15
N TYR A 348 -13.34 -19.68 -16.31
CA TYR A 348 -13.51 -21.07 -16.74
C TYR A 348 -12.90 -22.06 -15.75
N PHE A 349 -11.70 -21.79 -15.24
CA PHE A 349 -11.07 -22.61 -14.22
C PHE A 349 -11.91 -22.69 -12.93
N GLU A 350 -12.35 -21.56 -12.40
CA GLU A 350 -13.16 -21.45 -11.17
C GLU A 350 -14.51 -22.17 -11.28
N THR A 351 -15.06 -22.22 -12.50
CA THR A 351 -16.33 -22.90 -12.80
C THR A 351 -16.16 -24.37 -13.21
N GLY A 352 -14.95 -24.94 -13.11
CA GLY A 352 -14.66 -26.34 -13.44
C GLY A 352 -14.60 -26.64 -14.95
N ARG A 353 -14.62 -25.62 -15.79
CA ARG A 353 -14.56 -25.70 -17.26
C ARG A 353 -13.11 -25.76 -17.73
N TYR A 354 -12.40 -26.80 -17.29
CA TYR A 354 -10.94 -26.88 -17.42
C TYR A 354 -10.47 -26.96 -18.88
N GLU A 355 -11.22 -27.59 -19.78
CA GLU A 355 -10.85 -27.66 -21.20
C GLU A 355 -10.95 -26.29 -21.89
N GLU A 356 -11.96 -25.48 -21.55
CA GLU A 356 -12.04 -24.09 -22.04
C GLU A 356 -10.97 -23.21 -21.42
N ALA A 357 -10.72 -23.34 -20.11
CA ALA A 357 -9.64 -22.63 -19.42
C ALA A 357 -8.28 -22.92 -20.07
N LEU A 358 -7.98 -24.20 -20.31
CA LEU A 358 -6.73 -24.65 -20.92
C LEU A 358 -6.53 -23.99 -22.29
N ARG A 359 -7.52 -24.07 -23.19
CA ARG A 359 -7.43 -23.50 -24.54
C ARG A 359 -7.20 -21.99 -24.52
N VAL A 360 -7.96 -21.26 -23.70
CA VAL A 360 -7.83 -19.80 -23.61
C VAL A 360 -6.48 -19.41 -23.03
N LEU A 361 -6.09 -20.01 -21.90
CA LEU A 361 -4.86 -19.65 -21.19
C LEU A 361 -3.60 -20.02 -21.99
N GLN A 362 -3.60 -21.15 -22.70
CA GLN A 362 -2.52 -21.50 -23.64
C GLN A 362 -2.37 -20.46 -24.75
N GLY A 363 -3.50 -20.01 -25.32
CA GLY A 363 -3.49 -18.95 -26.33
C GLY A 363 -2.89 -17.64 -25.83
N VAL A 364 -3.26 -17.22 -24.61
CA VAL A 364 -2.70 -16.00 -23.99
C VAL A 364 -1.21 -16.15 -23.75
N VAL A 365 -0.77 -17.25 -23.15
CA VAL A 365 0.64 -17.50 -22.86
C VAL A 365 1.49 -17.54 -24.14
N ALA A 366 0.98 -18.16 -25.21
CA ALA A 366 1.66 -18.24 -26.50
C ALA A 366 1.83 -16.88 -27.20
N SER A 367 1.03 -15.87 -26.85
CA SER A 367 1.14 -14.51 -27.42
C SER A 367 2.41 -13.76 -26.99
N GLY A 368 3.12 -14.23 -25.95
CA GLY A 368 4.33 -13.60 -25.41
C GLY A 368 4.09 -12.36 -24.53
N ALA A 369 2.85 -11.84 -24.47
CA ALA A 369 2.47 -10.67 -23.66
C ALA A 369 1.56 -11.03 -22.48
N ALA A 370 1.59 -12.29 -22.03
CA ALA A 370 0.70 -12.79 -21.00
C ALA A 370 1.03 -12.18 -19.62
N PRO A 371 0.01 -11.72 -18.87
CA PRO A 371 0.22 -11.36 -17.48
C PRO A 371 0.60 -12.61 -16.66
N PRO A 372 1.39 -12.49 -15.58
CA PRO A 372 1.90 -13.63 -14.81
C PRO A 372 0.81 -14.59 -14.31
N GLU A 373 -0.35 -14.05 -13.98
CA GLU A 373 -1.53 -14.80 -13.54
C GLU A 373 -2.01 -15.79 -14.60
N ALA A 374 -1.82 -15.51 -15.89
CA ALA A 374 -2.22 -16.42 -16.97
C ALA A 374 -1.40 -17.72 -16.92
N LEU A 375 -0.09 -17.63 -16.65
CA LEU A 375 0.76 -18.80 -16.44
C LEU A 375 0.38 -19.56 -15.16
N PHE A 376 0.06 -18.83 -14.09
CA PHE A 376 -0.40 -19.43 -12.85
C PHE A 376 -1.70 -20.22 -13.04
N TYR A 377 -2.72 -19.62 -13.65
CA TYR A 377 -3.99 -20.30 -13.91
C TYR A 377 -3.85 -21.41 -14.95
N LEU A 378 -2.92 -21.30 -15.90
CA LEU A 378 -2.61 -22.40 -16.82
C LEU A 378 -2.05 -23.60 -16.05
N GLY A 379 -1.07 -23.36 -15.17
CA GLY A 379 -0.52 -24.39 -14.28
C GLY A 379 -1.58 -24.99 -13.36
N ARG A 380 -2.47 -24.17 -12.78
CA ARG A 380 -3.59 -24.64 -11.95
C ARG A 380 -4.55 -25.52 -12.77
N THR A 381 -4.91 -25.09 -13.97
CA THR A 381 -5.78 -25.86 -14.86
C THR A 381 -5.16 -27.22 -15.19
N GLN A 382 -3.87 -27.25 -15.56
CA GLN A 382 -3.15 -28.50 -15.82
C GLN A 382 -3.05 -29.40 -14.58
N PHE A 383 -2.87 -28.81 -13.39
CA PHE A 383 -2.83 -29.54 -12.13
C PHE A 383 -4.16 -30.23 -11.80
N GLU A 384 -5.30 -29.56 -11.99
CA GLU A 384 -6.63 -30.15 -11.78
C GLU A 384 -6.95 -31.21 -12.84
N MET A 385 -6.35 -31.11 -14.03
CA MET A 385 -6.49 -32.09 -15.12
C MET A 385 -5.50 -33.28 -15.01
N GLY A 386 -4.69 -33.37 -13.95
CA GLY A 386 -3.70 -34.45 -13.79
C GLY A 386 -2.54 -34.39 -14.78
N ARG A 387 -2.14 -33.19 -15.22
CA ARG A 387 -1.01 -32.95 -16.12
C ARG A 387 0.18 -32.37 -15.34
N GLU A 388 0.67 -33.11 -14.36
CA GLU A 388 1.59 -32.60 -13.34
C GLU A 388 2.90 -32.05 -13.90
N GLN A 389 3.52 -32.72 -14.88
CA GLN A 389 4.79 -32.22 -15.44
C GLN A 389 4.61 -30.89 -16.17
N GLU A 390 3.46 -30.65 -16.81
CA GLU A 390 3.16 -29.36 -17.43
C GLU A 390 2.93 -28.28 -16.37
N ALA A 391 2.17 -28.61 -15.32
CA ALA A 391 1.91 -27.72 -14.20
C ALA A 391 3.21 -27.29 -13.50
N VAL A 392 4.13 -28.24 -13.22
CA VAL A 392 5.46 -27.94 -12.67
C VAL A 392 6.21 -26.92 -13.52
N ARG A 393 6.25 -27.10 -14.85
CA ARG A 393 6.96 -26.17 -15.75
C ARG A 393 6.38 -24.76 -15.67
N ASN A 394 5.06 -24.63 -15.70
CA ASN A 394 4.41 -23.32 -15.64
C ASN A 394 4.60 -22.64 -14.29
N PHE A 395 4.42 -23.36 -13.17
CA PHE A 395 4.64 -22.78 -11.85
C PHE A 395 6.10 -22.42 -11.58
N ASP A 396 7.06 -23.19 -12.10
CA ASP A 396 8.48 -22.88 -11.99
C ASP A 396 8.81 -21.56 -12.69
N VAL A 397 8.25 -21.32 -13.88
CA VAL A 397 8.38 -20.03 -14.59
C VAL A 397 7.78 -18.89 -13.76
N VAL A 398 6.60 -19.07 -13.17
CA VAL A 398 5.97 -18.04 -12.33
C VAL A 398 6.86 -17.72 -11.11
N VAL A 399 7.33 -18.73 -10.38
CA VAL A 399 8.17 -18.54 -9.19
C VAL A 399 9.53 -17.93 -9.53
N ALA A 400 10.11 -18.26 -10.69
CA ALA A 400 11.38 -17.72 -11.14
C ALA A 400 11.28 -16.24 -11.54
N ARG A 401 10.20 -15.85 -12.22
CA ARG A 401 9.99 -14.47 -12.70
C ARG A 401 9.35 -13.55 -11.66
N HIS A 402 8.51 -14.12 -10.80
CA HIS A 402 7.76 -13.41 -9.76
C HIS A 402 7.93 -14.13 -8.42
N PRO A 403 9.10 -14.00 -7.76
CA PRO A 403 9.39 -14.67 -6.50
C PRO A 403 8.40 -14.36 -5.37
N ASP A 404 7.74 -13.21 -5.47
CA ASP A 404 6.73 -12.67 -4.55
C ASP A 404 5.31 -13.21 -4.81
N TYR A 405 5.09 -13.96 -5.90
CA TYR A 405 3.85 -14.69 -6.14
C TYR A 405 3.82 -15.96 -5.27
N VAL A 406 3.57 -15.76 -3.97
CA VAL A 406 3.72 -16.78 -2.92
C VAL A 406 2.87 -18.02 -3.19
N GLU A 407 1.66 -17.86 -3.73
CA GLU A 407 0.72 -18.94 -4.04
C GLU A 407 1.30 -19.91 -5.09
N ALA A 408 2.10 -19.42 -6.04
CA ALA A 408 2.73 -20.27 -7.04
C ALA A 408 3.72 -21.25 -6.42
N ARG A 409 4.37 -20.88 -5.31
CA ARG A 409 5.28 -21.79 -4.57
C ARG A 409 4.51 -22.97 -3.96
N TYR A 410 3.32 -22.72 -3.45
CA TYR A 410 2.48 -23.78 -2.88
C TYR A 410 2.11 -24.83 -3.94
N PHE A 411 1.56 -24.37 -5.08
CA PHE A 411 1.16 -25.29 -6.15
C PHE A 411 2.34 -25.93 -6.89
N LEU A 412 3.47 -25.22 -7.01
CA LEU A 412 4.72 -25.84 -7.47
C LEU A 412 5.13 -26.98 -6.54
N GLY A 413 5.12 -26.74 -5.23
CA GLY A 413 5.45 -27.76 -4.23
C GLY A 413 4.51 -28.97 -4.29
N GLN A 414 3.20 -28.76 -4.38
CA GLN A 414 2.25 -29.85 -4.55
C GLN A 414 2.49 -30.65 -5.84
N SER A 415 2.70 -29.96 -6.96
CA SER A 415 2.94 -30.60 -8.26
C SER A 415 4.25 -31.40 -8.24
N LEU A 416 5.31 -30.87 -7.63
CA LEU A 416 6.59 -31.56 -7.41
C LEU A 416 6.43 -32.82 -6.57
N GLY A 417 5.61 -32.76 -5.52
CA GLY A 417 5.29 -33.91 -4.68
C GLY A 417 4.61 -35.03 -5.48
N ARG A 418 3.63 -34.69 -6.33
CA ARG A 418 2.95 -35.67 -7.19
C ARG A 418 3.86 -36.33 -8.23
N VAL A 419 4.90 -35.64 -8.70
CA VAL A 419 5.91 -36.22 -9.61
C VAL A 419 7.10 -36.86 -8.88
N GLY A 420 7.04 -37.01 -7.55
CA GLY A 420 8.06 -37.69 -6.75
C GLY A 420 9.29 -36.86 -6.38
N ARG A 421 9.30 -35.55 -6.67
CA ARG A 421 10.41 -34.63 -6.35
C ARG A 421 10.25 -34.03 -4.96
N LEU A 422 10.29 -34.90 -3.94
CA LEU A 422 9.93 -34.56 -2.56
C LEU A 422 10.81 -33.47 -1.92
N PRO A 423 12.16 -33.47 -2.04
CA PRO A 423 12.98 -32.43 -1.44
C PRO A 423 12.66 -31.03 -1.99
N GLU A 424 12.46 -30.90 -3.30
CA GLU A 424 12.05 -29.64 -3.92
C GLU A 424 10.62 -29.25 -3.53
N ALA A 425 9.71 -30.22 -3.42
CA ALA A 425 8.36 -29.98 -2.94
C ALA A 425 8.37 -29.33 -1.54
N HIS A 426 9.11 -29.93 -0.61
CA HIS A 426 9.30 -29.40 0.74
C HIS A 426 9.97 -28.03 0.74
N TYR A 427 10.95 -27.78 -0.12
CA TYR A 427 11.59 -26.47 -0.24
C TYR A 427 10.58 -25.37 -0.62
N HIS A 428 9.78 -25.58 -1.67
CA HIS A 428 8.82 -24.57 -2.11
C HIS A 428 7.68 -24.36 -1.10
N ILE A 429 7.17 -25.43 -0.48
CA ILE A 429 6.14 -25.33 0.58
C ILE A 429 6.71 -24.64 1.84
N GLY A 430 7.97 -24.91 2.19
CA GLY A 430 8.65 -24.25 3.30
C GLY A 430 8.79 -22.74 3.08
N LEU A 431 9.18 -22.33 1.87
CA LEU A 431 9.24 -20.91 1.48
C LEU A 431 7.87 -20.25 1.46
N TYR A 432 6.82 -20.97 1.06
CA TYR A 432 5.44 -20.49 1.15
C TYR A 432 5.04 -20.17 2.60
N HIS A 433 5.22 -21.11 3.53
CA HIS A 433 4.90 -20.86 4.94
C HIS A 433 5.78 -19.77 5.57
N TRP A 434 7.04 -19.68 5.16
CA TRP A 434 7.94 -18.60 5.58
C TRP A 434 7.38 -17.24 5.18
N ALA A 435 6.94 -17.08 3.93
CA ALA A 435 6.32 -15.85 3.44
C ALA A 435 5.01 -15.50 4.16
N LEU A 436 4.27 -16.52 4.64
CA LEU A 436 3.08 -16.33 5.48
C LEU A 436 3.39 -16.11 6.97
N ARG A 437 4.67 -16.07 7.36
CA ARG A 437 5.14 -15.98 8.76
C ARG A 437 4.67 -17.14 9.64
N ASP A 438 4.31 -18.25 9.02
CA ASP A 438 4.01 -19.50 9.69
C ASP A 438 5.33 -20.23 9.97
N GLN A 439 6.05 -19.73 10.97
CA GLN A 439 7.40 -20.19 11.31
C GLN A 439 7.45 -21.68 11.64
N LYS A 440 6.36 -22.23 12.21
CA LYS A 440 6.28 -23.64 12.59
C LYS A 440 6.28 -24.53 11.35
N ASN A 441 5.37 -24.27 10.41
CA ASN A 441 5.30 -25.07 9.18
C ASN A 441 6.47 -24.78 8.25
N ALA A 442 6.94 -23.53 8.19
CA ALA A 442 8.16 -23.18 7.46
C ALA A 442 9.34 -24.03 7.92
N ARG A 443 9.60 -24.08 9.23
CA ARG A 443 10.68 -24.89 9.81
C ARG A 443 10.56 -26.36 9.42
N PHE A 444 9.39 -26.97 9.65
CA PHE A 444 9.16 -28.39 9.35
C PHE A 444 9.49 -28.72 7.89
N HIS A 445 8.91 -27.97 6.94
CA HIS A 445 9.13 -28.24 5.53
C HIS A 445 10.57 -27.95 5.09
N LEU A 446 11.20 -26.89 5.60
CA LEU A 446 12.58 -26.56 5.25
C LEU A 446 13.59 -27.58 5.81
N GLU A 447 13.37 -28.11 7.01
CA GLU A 447 14.19 -29.20 7.57
C GLU A 447 14.07 -30.48 6.71
N ARG A 448 12.84 -30.84 6.28
CA ARG A 448 12.63 -31.96 5.34
C ARG A 448 13.31 -31.75 3.99
N ALA A 449 13.30 -30.53 3.47
CA ALA A 449 13.97 -30.21 2.21
C ALA A 449 15.50 -30.46 2.30
N LEU A 450 16.12 -30.16 3.44
CA LEU A 450 17.56 -30.36 3.65
C LEU A 450 18.00 -31.83 3.59
N GLU A 451 17.10 -32.79 3.82
CA GLU A 451 17.42 -34.22 3.78
C GLU A 451 17.86 -34.69 2.38
N GLY A 452 17.46 -33.98 1.31
CA GLY A 452 17.73 -34.44 -0.06
C GLY A 452 17.84 -33.38 -1.15
N ILE A 453 17.83 -32.08 -0.82
CA ILE A 453 17.95 -31.03 -1.84
C ILE A 453 19.36 -30.96 -2.42
N ASP A 454 19.48 -30.96 -3.75
CA ASP A 454 20.77 -31.07 -4.48
C ASP A 454 21.36 -29.73 -4.93
N SER A 455 21.00 -28.63 -4.27
CA SER A 455 21.48 -27.30 -4.62
C SER A 455 22.08 -26.61 -3.41
N ASP A 456 23.39 -26.33 -3.46
CA ASP A 456 24.10 -25.65 -2.36
C ASP A 456 23.53 -24.25 -2.09
N MET A 457 23.15 -23.52 -3.14
CA MET A 457 22.45 -22.24 -3.00
C MET A 457 21.14 -22.38 -2.22
N ARG A 458 20.32 -23.40 -2.53
CA ARG A 458 19.06 -23.65 -1.81
C ARG A 458 19.31 -24.12 -0.38
N ARG A 459 20.33 -24.96 -0.14
CA ARG A 459 20.74 -25.38 1.22
C ARG A 459 21.12 -24.18 2.07
N GLU A 460 21.89 -23.25 1.52
CA GLU A 460 22.31 -22.05 2.23
C GLU A 460 21.13 -21.12 2.54
N GLN A 461 20.23 -20.93 1.58
CA GLN A 461 18.99 -20.17 1.81
C GLN A 461 18.15 -20.79 2.93
N ILE A 462 17.96 -22.11 2.92
CA ILE A 462 17.22 -22.82 3.97
C ILE A 462 17.87 -22.58 5.34
N ARG A 463 19.20 -22.76 5.46
CA ARG A 463 19.93 -22.55 6.72
C ARG A 463 19.80 -21.11 7.22
N GLY A 464 19.87 -20.14 6.32
CA GLY A 464 19.66 -18.73 6.64
C GLY A 464 18.28 -18.48 7.25
N ILE A 465 17.22 -19.04 6.66
CA ILE A 465 15.85 -18.91 7.18
C ILE A 465 15.70 -19.63 8.53
N LEU A 466 16.21 -20.86 8.67
CA LEU A 466 16.13 -21.62 9.92
C LEU A 466 16.85 -20.92 11.08
N LYS A 467 17.95 -20.22 10.81
CA LYS A 467 18.66 -19.38 11.80
C LYS A 467 17.79 -18.19 12.25
N GLN A 468 17.06 -17.56 11.33
CA GLN A 468 16.13 -16.47 11.67
C GLN A 468 14.96 -16.98 12.52
N ILE A 469 14.43 -18.18 12.22
CA ILE A 469 13.39 -18.82 13.04
C ILE A 469 13.91 -19.15 14.46
N SER A 470 15.20 -19.47 14.59
CA SER A 470 15.81 -19.93 15.86
C SER A 470 16.51 -18.84 16.68
N GLY A 471 16.39 -17.55 16.31
CA GLY A 471 17.00 -16.42 17.02
C GLY A 471 16.58 -16.31 18.50
N PRO A 472 17.31 -15.52 19.32
CA PRO A 472 17.14 -15.52 20.78
C PRO A 472 15.69 -15.21 21.18
N LYS A 473 15.13 -16.06 22.05
CA LYS A 473 13.80 -15.86 22.64
C LYS A 473 13.81 -14.52 23.39
N PRO A 474 12.87 -13.59 23.14
CA PRO A 474 12.65 -12.49 24.05
C PRO A 474 12.23 -13.07 25.41
N ASP A 475 12.77 -12.49 26.49
CA ASP A 475 12.62 -12.98 27.85
C ASP A 475 11.19 -13.45 28.19
N GLY A 476 11.08 -14.72 28.54
CA GLY A 476 10.19 -15.19 29.60
C GLY A 476 8.69 -14.99 29.44
N LYS A 477 8.16 -14.68 28.26
CA LYS A 477 6.72 -14.80 27.99
C LYS A 477 6.52 -15.57 26.71
N GLU A 478 6.04 -16.81 26.84
CA GLU A 478 5.32 -17.46 25.75
C GLU A 478 4.22 -16.51 25.30
N THR A 479 4.50 -15.73 24.26
CA THR A 479 3.43 -15.22 23.43
C THR A 479 2.83 -16.47 22.83
N LYS A 480 1.67 -16.88 23.35
CA LYS A 480 0.71 -17.64 22.58
C LYS A 480 0.42 -16.79 21.35
N SER A 481 1.28 -16.91 20.34
CA SER A 481 0.90 -16.67 18.97
C SER A 481 -0.26 -17.62 18.77
N LYS A 482 -1.48 -17.11 18.94
CA LYS A 482 -2.60 -17.70 18.24
C LYS A 482 -2.11 -17.69 16.80
N ALA A 483 -1.70 -18.84 16.29
CA ALA A 483 -1.72 -19.07 14.87
C ALA A 483 -3.04 -18.43 14.41
N ALA A 484 -2.97 -17.54 13.41
CA ALA A 484 -4.17 -17.30 12.63
C ALA A 484 -4.75 -18.69 12.40
N PRO A 485 -6.02 -18.96 12.76
CA PRO A 485 -6.56 -20.29 12.61
C PRO A 485 -6.15 -20.74 11.22
N LEU A 486 -5.51 -21.93 11.14
CA LEU A 486 -5.63 -22.66 9.89
C LEU A 486 -7.11 -22.56 9.54
N PRO A 487 -7.49 -22.24 8.30
CA PRO A 487 -8.89 -22.37 7.93
C PRO A 487 -9.24 -23.84 8.17
N ASP A 488 -9.84 -24.13 9.31
CA ASP A 488 -10.41 -25.42 9.65
C ASP A 488 -11.54 -25.57 8.63
N GLY A 489 -11.25 -26.32 7.58
CA GLY A 489 -12.04 -26.30 6.36
C GLY A 489 -11.74 -25.08 5.49
N PHE A 490 -10.64 -25.13 4.73
CA PHE A 490 -10.67 -24.68 3.34
C PHE A 490 -11.65 -25.62 2.61
N ASN A 491 -12.94 -25.42 2.85
CA ASN A 491 -14.02 -26.07 2.14
C ASN A 491 -13.82 -25.72 0.65
N SER A 492 -13.87 -26.71 -0.23
CA SER A 492 -13.84 -26.55 -1.68
C SER A 492 -14.88 -25.56 -2.22
N ASP A 493 -15.83 -25.12 -1.38
CA ASP A 493 -16.84 -24.12 -1.71
C ASP A 493 -16.46 -22.66 -1.38
N ALA A 494 -15.34 -22.37 -0.72
CA ALA A 494 -14.95 -20.98 -0.41
C ALA A 494 -14.51 -20.16 -1.64
N TRP A 495 -14.27 -20.83 -2.78
CA TRP A 495 -13.99 -20.22 -4.08
C TRP A 495 -15.25 -20.04 -4.93
N LYS A 496 -16.42 -20.55 -4.49
CA LYS A 496 -17.70 -20.29 -5.17
C LYS A 496 -18.32 -18.94 -4.77
N ARG A 497 -17.69 -18.20 -3.85
CA ARG A 497 -18.16 -16.89 -3.33
C ARG A 497 -17.01 -15.91 -3.02
N ARG A 498 -16.00 -15.81 -3.88
CA ARG A 498 -14.94 -14.79 -3.78
C ARG A 498 -14.59 -14.23 -5.14
#